data_AF-A0A1H3X6F1-F1
#
_entry.id   AF-A0A1H3X6F1-F1
#
_cell.length_a   1.000
_cell.length_b   1.000
_cell.length_c   1.000
_cell.angle_alpha   90.00
_cell.angle_beta   90.00
_cell.angle_gamma   90.00
#
_symmetry.space_group_name_H-M   'P 1'
#
loop_
_entity.id
_entity.type
_entity.pdbx_description
1 polymer ?
#
loop_
_entity_poly.entity_id
_entity_poly.type
_entity_poly.pdbx_seq_one_letter_code
_entity_poly.pdbx_strand_id
1 'polypeptide(L)'
;MSTFSQESASKKTQLLQKGKYVFTDELKEELTEGLSVPFFTAKAIVIKENAAEFSGDIAVFNISDLILRQSTYIDENGKMTEAHKLYIWPHNLGSTAQWTAAKQEFLNQYILNFPIEILSLQESNGVTWKFISPENFKKIPASIQASPEFRDFADHQEEYIFLRRPLNEPK
;
A
#
# COMPACT_ATOMS: atom_id res chain seq x y z
N MET A 1 34.95 -11.98 22.79
CA MET A 1 34.84 -12.51 21.41
C MET A 1 33.55 -13.32 21.37
N SER A 2 32.52 -13.05 20.58
CA SER A 2 32.44 -12.26 19.36
C SER A 2 31.02 -11.67 19.20
N THR A 3 31.02 -10.44 18.69
CA THR A 3 29.99 -9.69 17.97
C THR A 3 28.78 -10.48 17.44
N PHE A 4 27.59 -10.26 18.03
CA PHE A 4 26.34 -10.30 17.27
C PHE A 4 26.02 -8.87 16.88
N SER A 5 26.48 -8.48 15.70
CA SER A 5 25.98 -7.31 15.00
C SER A 5 24.54 -7.62 14.59
N GLN A 6 23.56 -7.12 15.36
CA GLN A 6 22.21 -6.96 14.83
C GLN A 6 22.27 -5.83 13.81
N GLU A 7 22.47 -6.19 12.55
CA GLU A 7 22.08 -5.35 11.41
C GLU A 7 20.56 -5.21 11.40
N SER A 8 19.99 -4.48 12.34
CA SER A 8 18.70 -3.84 12.15
C SER A 8 18.94 -2.57 11.36
N ALA A 9 19.30 -2.73 10.08
CA ALA A 9 19.10 -1.67 9.11
C ALA A 9 17.59 -1.44 9.05
N SER A 10 17.11 -0.48 9.84
CA SER A 10 15.74 0.01 9.75
C SER A 10 15.53 0.45 8.30
N LYS A 11 14.88 -0.40 7.49
CA LYS A 11 14.49 -0.06 6.12
C LYS A 11 13.59 1.17 6.27
N LYS A 12 14.14 2.35 5.96
CA LYS A 12 13.46 3.63 6.07
C LYS A 12 12.11 3.53 5.35
N THR A 13 11.02 3.76 6.08
CA THR A 13 9.66 3.79 5.53
C THR A 13 9.61 4.78 4.36
N GLN A 14 9.20 4.31 3.19
CA GLN A 14 9.04 5.13 2.00
C GLN A 14 7.62 5.72 1.94
N LEU A 15 7.52 6.89 1.32
CA LEU A 15 6.23 7.51 0.98
C LEU A 15 5.66 6.87 -0.29
N LEU A 16 4.34 6.84 -0.39
CA LEU A 16 3.67 6.41 -1.61
C LEU A 16 3.98 7.40 -2.74
N GLN A 17 4.13 6.84 -3.95
CA GLN A 17 4.37 7.57 -5.18
C GLN A 17 3.36 7.10 -6.23
N LYS A 18 3.30 7.79 -7.37
CA LYS A 18 2.49 7.32 -8.49
C LYS A 18 3.02 5.97 -8.98
N GLY A 19 2.13 5.01 -9.18
CA GLY A 19 2.52 3.66 -9.60
C GLY A 19 1.58 2.57 -9.11
N LYS A 20 2.01 1.31 -9.30
CA LYS A 20 1.26 0.12 -8.93
C LYS A 20 1.88 -0.53 -7.70
N TYR A 21 1.04 -1.01 -6.78
CA TYR A 21 1.47 -1.58 -5.51
C TYR A 21 0.69 -2.87 -5.20
N VAL A 22 1.36 -3.85 -4.62
CA VAL A 22 0.73 -4.94 -3.86
C VAL A 22 1.47 -5.06 -2.52
N PHE A 23 0.75 -4.93 -1.41
CA PHE A 23 1.30 -5.10 -0.06
C PHE A 23 1.18 -6.57 0.34
N THR A 24 2.27 -7.26 0.64
CA THR A 24 2.28 -8.74 0.75
C THR A 24 2.60 -9.29 2.15
N ASP A 25 3.18 -8.47 3.03
CA ASP A 25 3.55 -8.88 4.39
C ASP A 25 2.55 -8.36 5.43
N GLU A 26 2.74 -8.78 6.68
CA GLU A 26 1.96 -8.32 7.83
C GLU A 26 2.05 -6.79 8.05
N LEU A 27 0.95 -6.21 8.52
CA LEU A 27 0.93 -4.83 8.97
C LEU A 27 1.78 -4.67 10.23
N LYS A 28 2.71 -3.72 10.20
CA LYS A 28 3.45 -3.27 11.38
C LYS A 28 2.87 -1.97 11.88
N GLU A 29 2.42 -1.95 13.12
CA GLU A 29 2.03 -0.73 13.81
C GLU A 29 3.29 0.05 14.20
N GLU A 30 3.34 1.31 13.79
CA GLU A 30 4.43 2.24 14.06
C GLU A 30 3.89 3.46 14.81
N LEU A 31 4.64 3.93 15.80
CA LEU A 31 4.35 5.14 16.55
C LEU A 31 5.57 6.06 16.47
N THR A 32 5.45 7.19 15.78
CA THR A 32 6.50 8.21 15.76
C THR A 32 6.38 9.12 16.97
N GLU A 33 7.52 9.46 17.58
CA GLU A 33 7.58 10.47 18.64
C GLU A 33 6.88 11.77 18.21
N GLY A 34 5.91 12.22 18.99
CA GLY A 34 5.14 13.44 18.73
C GLY A 34 3.83 13.25 17.95
N LEU A 35 3.53 12.05 17.44
CA LEU A 35 2.21 11.72 16.90
C LEU A 35 1.35 11.03 17.96
N SER A 36 0.09 11.45 18.09
CA SER A 36 -0.88 10.86 19.03
C SER A 36 -1.58 9.62 18.47
N VAL A 37 -1.25 9.22 17.24
CA VAL A 37 -1.99 8.23 16.46
C VAL A 37 -1.00 7.31 15.76
N PRO A 38 -1.07 5.98 16.01
CA PRO A 38 -0.29 5.01 15.27
C PRO A 38 -0.64 5.00 13.77
N PHE A 39 0.34 4.67 12.95
CA PHE A 39 0.16 4.36 11.54
C PHE A 39 0.68 2.95 11.24
N PHE A 40 0.30 2.42 10.09
CA PHE A 40 0.69 1.08 9.69
C PHE A 40 1.66 1.16 8.53
N THR A 41 2.63 0.25 8.55
CA THR A 41 3.51 0.01 7.41
C THR A 41 3.38 -1.42 6.93
N ALA A 42 3.66 -1.62 5.65
CA ALA A 42 3.72 -2.95 5.05
C ALA A 42 4.79 -2.99 3.97
N LYS A 43 5.38 -4.16 3.76
CA LYS A 43 6.22 -4.42 2.60
C LYS A 43 5.34 -4.51 1.36
N ALA A 44 5.79 -3.89 0.27
CA ALA A 44 5.09 -3.90 -0.99
C ALA A 44 6.03 -4.23 -2.14
N ILE A 45 5.50 -4.96 -3.12
CA ILE A 45 6.05 -5.03 -4.47
C ILE A 45 5.51 -3.81 -5.21
N VAL A 46 6.39 -3.01 -5.80
CA VAL A 46 6.01 -1.74 -6.43
C VAL A 46 6.57 -1.57 -7.83
N ILE A 47 5.75 -1.03 -8.72
CA ILE A 47 6.16 -0.47 -10.01
C ILE A 47 5.86 1.03 -9.97
N LYS A 48 6.87 1.86 -9.74
CA LYS A 48 6.78 3.33 -9.67
C LYS A 48 6.88 3.93 -11.06
N GLU A 49 6.11 4.99 -11.30
CA GLU A 49 6.12 5.78 -12.53
C GLU A 49 6.72 7.16 -12.25
N ASN A 50 7.85 7.48 -12.89
CA ASN A 50 8.55 8.76 -12.74
C ASN A 50 8.76 9.42 -14.11
N ALA A 51 7.93 10.40 -14.47
CA ALA A 51 8.00 11.25 -15.68
C ALA A 51 8.14 10.53 -17.04
N ALA A 52 9.21 9.78 -17.27
CA ALA A 52 9.51 9.01 -18.47
C ALA A 52 10.04 7.59 -18.18
N GLU A 53 10.25 7.23 -16.91
CA GLU A 53 10.88 5.97 -16.50
C GLU A 53 10.00 5.19 -15.52
N PHE A 54 10.09 3.87 -15.61
CA PHE A 54 9.49 2.96 -14.66
C PHE A 54 10.57 2.35 -13.79
N SER A 55 10.31 2.24 -12.49
CA SER A 55 11.20 1.53 -11.56
C SER A 55 10.45 0.47 -10.78
N GLY A 56 11.09 -0.69 -10.60
CA GLY A 56 10.58 -1.83 -9.86
C GLY A 56 11.35 -1.99 -8.56
N ASP A 57 10.64 -2.10 -7.44
CA ASP A 57 11.29 -2.27 -6.13
C ASP A 57 10.45 -3.11 -5.16
N ILE A 58 11.09 -3.58 -4.08
CA ILE A 58 10.43 -4.22 -2.96
C ILE A 58 10.82 -3.49 -1.66
N ALA A 59 9.90 -2.69 -1.13
CA ALA A 59 10.19 -1.77 -0.02
C ALA A 59 9.04 -1.68 0.99
N VAL A 60 9.31 -1.05 2.15
CA VAL A 60 8.32 -0.81 3.21
C VAL A 60 7.72 0.58 3.02
N PHE A 61 6.39 0.66 3.03
CA PHE A 61 5.65 1.90 2.82
C PHE A 61 4.68 2.17 3.97
N ASN A 62 4.38 3.44 4.20
CA ASN A 62 3.26 3.84 5.06
C ASN A 62 1.93 3.56 4.34
N ILE A 63 1.28 2.46 4.68
CA ILE A 63 0.03 2.03 4.04
C ILE A 63 -1.17 2.83 4.56
N SER A 64 -1.06 3.46 5.73
CA SER A 64 -2.10 4.34 6.26
C SER A 64 -2.39 5.54 5.37
N ASP A 65 -1.44 5.94 4.52
CA ASP A 65 -1.62 7.05 3.58
C ASP A 65 -2.79 6.79 2.60
N LEU A 66 -3.14 5.53 2.33
CA LEU A 66 -4.28 5.16 1.50
C LEU A 66 -5.64 5.55 2.11
N ILE A 67 -5.72 5.66 3.43
CA ILE A 67 -6.97 5.84 4.18
C ILE A 67 -7.02 7.14 4.99
N LEU A 68 -6.13 8.09 4.67
CA LEU A 68 -6.17 9.42 5.24
C LEU A 68 -7.42 10.18 4.81
N ARG A 69 -7.75 11.23 5.56
CA ARG A 69 -8.88 12.11 5.25
C ARG A 69 -8.73 12.78 3.88
N GLN A 70 -7.50 13.11 3.52
CA GLN A 70 -7.10 13.75 2.27
C GLN A 70 -6.99 12.74 1.11
N SER A 71 -7.00 11.44 1.38
CA SER A 71 -6.89 10.43 0.33
C SER A 71 -8.25 10.16 -0.31
N THR A 72 -8.22 9.78 -1.58
CA THR A 72 -9.41 9.52 -2.39
C THR A 72 -9.32 8.13 -3.01
N TYR A 73 -10.36 7.34 -2.84
CA TYR A 73 -10.55 6.07 -3.51
C TYR A 73 -11.48 6.23 -4.71
N ILE A 74 -11.09 5.65 -5.84
CA ILE A 74 -11.93 5.55 -7.04
C ILE A 74 -12.41 4.11 -7.15
N ASP A 75 -13.73 3.93 -7.12
CA ASP A 75 -14.34 2.63 -7.33
C ASP A 75 -14.37 2.22 -8.81
N GLU A 76 -14.86 1.02 -9.06
CA GLU A 76 -14.89 0.41 -10.40
C GLU A 76 -15.81 1.15 -11.37
N ASN A 77 -16.79 1.91 -10.86
CA ASN A 77 -17.69 2.75 -11.64
C ASN A 77 -17.12 4.17 -11.85
N GLY A 78 -15.88 4.43 -11.38
CA GLY A 78 -15.25 5.74 -11.45
C GLY A 78 -15.74 6.72 -10.39
N LYS A 79 -16.54 6.28 -9.41
CA LYS A 79 -17.01 7.14 -8.33
C LYS A 79 -15.89 7.39 -7.34
N MET A 80 -15.68 8.66 -7.03
CA MET A 80 -14.71 9.11 -6.03
C MET A 80 -15.33 9.09 -4.63
N THR A 81 -14.62 8.51 -3.67
CA THR A 81 -14.99 8.46 -2.26
C THR A 81 -13.79 8.89 -1.41
N GLU A 82 -14.02 9.73 -0.40
CA GLU A 82 -12.98 10.08 0.58
C GLU A 82 -12.54 8.82 1.33
N ALA A 83 -11.25 8.51 1.33
CA ALA A 83 -10.77 7.20 1.74
C ALA A 83 -10.97 6.92 3.24
N HIS A 84 -11.02 7.96 4.08
CA HIS A 84 -11.35 7.82 5.49
C HIS A 84 -12.77 7.30 5.77
N LYS A 85 -13.66 7.30 4.76
CA LYS A 85 -15.02 6.74 4.84
C LYS A 85 -15.09 5.25 4.49
N LEU A 86 -13.98 4.65 4.07
CA LEU A 86 -13.94 3.22 3.68
C LEU A 86 -13.99 2.26 4.87
N TYR A 87 -13.71 2.75 6.06
CA TYR A 87 -13.81 2.00 7.30
C TYR A 87 -14.72 2.73 8.28
N ILE A 88 -15.49 1.97 9.06
CA ILE A 88 -16.48 2.52 9.96
C ILE A 88 -15.78 3.14 11.16
N TRP A 89 -16.07 4.40 11.43
CA TRP A 89 -15.61 5.07 12.64
C TRP A 89 -16.45 4.59 13.83
N PRO A 90 -15.83 4.23 14.98
CA PRO A 90 -16.60 3.90 16.17
C PRO A 90 -17.51 5.07 16.55
N HIS A 91 -18.80 4.79 16.76
CA HIS A 91 -19.89 5.77 16.87
C HIS A 91 -19.75 6.80 18.01
N ASN A 92 -18.82 6.63 18.95
CA ASN A 92 -18.67 7.47 20.14
C ASN A 92 -17.20 7.83 20.39
N LEU A 93 -16.62 8.76 19.61
CA LEU A 93 -15.25 9.29 19.83
C LEU A 93 -14.28 8.20 20.34
N GLY A 94 -14.26 7.06 19.63
CA GLY A 94 -13.65 5.84 20.15
C GLY A 94 -12.22 6.07 20.61
N SER A 95 -11.75 5.28 21.57
CA SER A 95 -10.36 5.42 22.04
C SER A 95 -9.38 5.25 20.87
N THR A 96 -8.20 5.86 20.96
CA THR A 96 -7.15 5.71 19.93
C THR A 96 -6.92 4.24 19.58
N ALA A 97 -6.96 3.34 20.57
CA ALA A 97 -6.85 1.89 20.35
C ALA A 97 -7.97 1.30 19.48
N GLN A 98 -9.22 1.69 19.69
CA GLN A 98 -10.34 1.24 18.84
C GLN A 98 -10.20 1.75 17.41
N TRP A 99 -9.68 2.97 17.24
CA TRP A 99 -9.43 3.53 15.92
C TRP A 99 -8.27 2.82 15.20
N THR A 100 -7.18 2.55 15.90
CA THR A 100 -6.04 1.78 15.40
C THR A 100 -6.49 0.38 14.97
N ALA A 101 -7.29 -0.31 15.78
CA ALA A 101 -7.83 -1.62 15.44
C ALA A 101 -8.74 -1.58 14.20
N ALA A 102 -9.63 -0.58 14.08
CA ALA A 102 -10.50 -0.45 12.91
C ALA A 102 -9.71 -0.19 11.60
N LYS A 103 -8.64 0.62 11.67
CA LYS A 103 -7.72 0.80 10.53
C LYS A 103 -7.02 -0.51 10.17
N GLN A 104 -6.49 -1.21 11.17
CA GLN A 104 -5.78 -2.47 10.98
C GLN A 104 -6.67 -3.52 10.32
N GLU A 105 -7.90 -3.68 10.83
CA GLU A 105 -8.92 -4.57 10.28
C GLU A 105 -9.18 -4.24 8.80
N PHE A 106 -9.41 -2.96 8.50
CA PHE A 106 -9.66 -2.53 7.12
C PHE A 106 -8.47 -2.82 6.21
N LEU A 107 -7.27 -2.41 6.61
CA LEU A 107 -6.05 -2.60 5.81
C LEU A 107 -5.78 -4.10 5.57
N ASN A 108 -5.95 -4.95 6.58
CA ASN A 108 -5.80 -6.40 6.46
C ASN A 108 -6.84 -7.02 5.52
N GLN A 109 -8.11 -6.68 5.69
CA GLN A 109 -9.19 -7.30 4.92
C GLN A 109 -9.26 -6.82 3.47
N TYR A 110 -8.89 -5.56 3.23
CA TYR A 110 -9.29 -4.86 2.01
C TYR A 110 -8.14 -4.29 1.18
N ILE A 111 -6.94 -4.16 1.74
CA ILE A 111 -5.78 -3.59 1.05
C ILE A 111 -4.65 -4.59 0.90
N LEU A 112 -4.30 -5.33 1.96
CA LEU A 112 -3.26 -6.35 1.89
C LEU A 112 -3.59 -7.40 0.83
N ASN A 113 -2.57 -7.79 0.07
CA ASN A 113 -2.58 -8.73 -1.03
C ASN A 113 -3.49 -8.34 -2.21
N PHE A 114 -4.13 -7.18 -2.18
CA PHE A 114 -4.89 -6.64 -3.31
C PHE A 114 -4.04 -5.66 -4.11
N PRO A 115 -3.93 -5.84 -5.44
CA PRO A 115 -3.25 -4.87 -6.28
C PRO A 115 -4.00 -3.54 -6.35
N ILE A 116 -3.26 -2.46 -6.19
CA ILE A 116 -3.77 -1.09 -6.33
C ILE A 116 -2.90 -0.27 -7.28
N GLU A 117 -3.46 0.84 -7.74
CA GLU A 117 -2.76 1.86 -8.51
C GLU A 117 -2.96 3.22 -7.85
N ILE A 118 -1.85 3.90 -7.54
CA ILE A 118 -1.80 5.30 -7.13
C ILE A 118 -1.73 6.16 -8.38
N LEU A 119 -2.73 7.00 -8.58
CA LEU A 119 -2.91 7.82 -9.77
C LEU A 119 -2.32 9.23 -9.60
N SER A 120 -2.42 9.78 -8.40
CA SER A 120 -1.87 11.10 -8.06
C SER A 120 -1.57 11.22 -6.58
N LEU A 121 -0.66 12.14 -6.27
CA LEU A 121 -0.34 12.60 -4.92
C LEU A 121 -1.03 13.95 -4.70
N GLN A 122 -1.52 14.19 -3.49
CA GLN A 122 -2.08 15.46 -3.07
C GLN A 122 -1.08 16.23 -2.20
N GLU A 123 -1.19 17.57 -2.19
CA GLU A 123 -0.26 18.46 -1.47
C GLU A 123 -0.16 18.18 0.04
N SER A 124 -1.18 17.56 0.63
CA SER A 124 -1.28 17.26 2.07
C SER A 124 -1.02 15.79 2.41
N ASN A 125 -0.10 15.12 1.68
CA ASN A 125 0.22 13.68 1.82
C ASN A 125 -0.93 12.71 1.49
N GLY A 126 -2.06 13.21 0.98
CA GLY A 126 -3.14 12.36 0.48
C GLY A 126 -2.77 11.71 -0.85
N VAL A 127 -3.41 10.58 -1.18
CA VAL A 127 -3.23 9.91 -2.47
C VAL A 127 -4.58 9.60 -3.11
N THR A 128 -4.63 9.66 -4.43
CA THR A 128 -5.77 9.17 -5.22
C THR A 128 -5.44 7.79 -5.75
N TRP A 129 -6.26 6.79 -5.43
CA TRP A 129 -5.95 5.40 -5.74
C TRP A 129 -7.20 4.57 -6.11
N LYS A 130 -6.97 3.43 -6.75
CA LYS A 130 -8.01 2.45 -7.10
C LYS A 130 -7.46 1.02 -7.04
N PHE A 131 -8.35 0.03 -6.99
CA PHE A 131 -7.95 -1.36 -7.23
C PHE A 131 -7.62 -1.60 -8.70
N ILE A 132 -6.70 -2.52 -8.95
CA ILE A 132 -6.41 -3.05 -10.29
C ILE A 132 -6.39 -4.57 -10.24
N SER A 133 -6.53 -5.23 -11.40
CA SER A 133 -6.45 -6.68 -11.44
C SER A 133 -5.01 -7.17 -11.24
N PRO A 134 -4.80 -8.40 -10.72
CA PRO A 134 -3.48 -9.02 -10.68
C PRO A 134 -2.77 -9.04 -12.03
N GLU A 135 -3.50 -9.26 -13.13
CA GLU A 135 -2.93 -9.27 -14.48
C GLU A 135 -2.48 -7.88 -14.90
N ASN A 136 -3.20 -6.83 -14.51
CA ASN A 136 -2.77 -5.46 -14.79
C ASN A 136 -1.53 -5.09 -13.97
N PHE A 137 -1.41 -5.58 -12.73
CA PHE A 137 -0.20 -5.40 -11.92
C PHE A 137 1.01 -6.10 -12.54
N LYS A 138 0.85 -7.37 -12.94
CA LYS A 138 1.90 -8.21 -13.56
C LYS A 138 2.35 -7.75 -14.95
N LYS A 139 1.71 -6.74 -15.55
CA LYS A 139 2.23 -6.09 -16.77
C LYS A 139 3.40 -5.19 -16.43
N ILE A 140 4.59 -5.78 -16.40
CA ILE A 140 5.87 -5.09 -16.16
C ILE A 140 6.32 -4.39 -17.46
N PRO A 141 6.61 -3.07 -17.43
CA PRO A 141 7.17 -2.35 -18.57
C PRO A 141 8.54 -2.89 -19.00
N ALA A 142 8.78 -3.00 -20.31
CA ALA A 142 10.02 -3.59 -20.86
C ALA A 142 11.30 -2.82 -20.47
N SER A 143 11.20 -1.50 -20.22
CA SER A 143 12.33 -0.63 -19.86
C SER A 143 12.41 -0.33 -18.36
N ILE A 144 11.87 -1.22 -17.50
CA ILE A 144 11.87 -1.00 -16.06
C ILE A 144 13.29 -1.08 -15.46
N GLN A 145 13.65 -0.11 -14.62
CA GLN A 145 14.83 -0.19 -13.77
C GLN A 145 14.45 -0.92 -12.47
N ALA A 146 14.88 -2.16 -12.32
CA ALA A 146 14.48 -3.00 -11.19
C ALA A 146 15.62 -3.26 -10.20
N SER A 147 15.30 -3.20 -8.91
CA SER A 147 16.15 -3.72 -7.83
C SER A 147 16.29 -5.25 -7.93
N PRO A 148 17.35 -5.87 -7.36
CA PRO A 148 17.54 -7.31 -7.44
C PRO A 148 16.35 -8.12 -6.90
N GLU A 149 15.76 -7.70 -5.79
CA GLU A 149 14.60 -8.36 -5.18
C GLU A 149 13.37 -8.28 -6.08
N PHE A 150 13.19 -7.16 -6.81
CA PHE A 150 12.11 -7.04 -7.78
C PHE A 150 12.34 -7.91 -9.01
N ARG A 151 13.58 -8.07 -9.47
CA ARG A 151 13.89 -8.96 -10.61
C ARG A 151 13.53 -10.40 -10.32
N ASP A 152 13.82 -10.87 -9.12
CA ASP A 152 13.41 -12.20 -8.66
C ASP A 152 11.89 -12.40 -8.76
N PHE A 153 11.11 -11.41 -8.27
CA PHE A 153 9.66 -11.39 -8.49
C PHE A 153 9.27 -11.39 -9.97
N ALA A 154 9.95 -10.57 -10.79
CA ALA A 154 9.63 -10.43 -12.22
C ALA A 154 9.89 -11.71 -13.02
N ASP A 155 10.87 -12.50 -12.60
CA ASP A 155 11.26 -13.77 -13.22
C ASP A 155 10.36 -14.95 -12.77
N HIS A 156 9.69 -14.85 -11.61
CA HIS A 156 8.84 -15.90 -11.02
C HIS A 156 7.41 -15.43 -10.74
N GLN A 157 6.85 -14.57 -11.60
CA GLN A 157 5.56 -13.90 -11.33
C GLN A 157 4.40 -14.87 -11.08
N GLU A 158 4.45 -16.07 -11.63
CA GLU A 158 3.47 -17.15 -11.46
C GLU A 158 3.39 -17.67 -10.03
N GLU A 159 4.49 -17.58 -9.26
CA GLU A 159 4.55 -18.03 -7.86
C GLU A 159 3.82 -17.07 -6.92
N TYR A 160 3.59 -15.83 -7.37
CA TYR A 160 2.92 -14.78 -6.59
C TYR A 160 1.42 -14.76 -6.87
N ILE A 161 0.63 -15.18 -5.89
CA ILE A 161 -0.84 -15.16 -5.95
C ILE A 161 -1.35 -13.89 -5.26
N PHE A 162 -1.93 -12.98 -6.04
CA PHE A 162 -2.56 -11.77 -5.51
C PHE A 162 -4.08 -11.92 -5.46
N LEU A 163 -4.70 -11.35 -4.43
CA LEU A 163 -6.14 -11.36 -4.27
C LEU A 163 -6.79 -10.45 -5.32
N ARG A 164 -7.99 -10.84 -5.73
CA ARG A 164 -8.80 -10.10 -6.68
C ARG A 164 -10.03 -9.55 -5.96
N ARG A 165 -10.22 -8.24 -6.01
CA ARG A 165 -11.53 -7.64 -5.71
C ARG A 165 -12.49 -8.00 -6.86
N PRO A 166 -13.73 -8.42 -6.57
CA PRO A 166 -14.72 -8.66 -7.62
C PRO A 166 -14.93 -7.35 -8.39
N LEU A 167 -14.53 -7.31 -9.66
CA LEU A 167 -14.59 -6.17 -10.59
C LEU A 167 -16.04 -5.86 -11.07
N ASN A 168 -17.02 -6.08 -10.19
CA ASN A 168 -18.43 -6.38 -10.41
C ASN A 168 -18.68 -7.85 -10.80
N GLU A 169 -19.45 -8.57 -9.98
CA GLU A 169 -20.34 -9.60 -10.51
C GLU A 169 -21.76 -9.03 -10.50
N PRO A 170 -22.46 -9.00 -11.65
CA PRO A 170 -23.81 -8.48 -11.71
C PRO A 170 -24.79 -9.47 -11.09
N LYS A 171 -25.69 -8.97 -10.24
CA LYS A 171 -27.09 -9.39 -10.22
C LYS A 171 -28.00 -8.19 -10.00
#